data_AF-A0A8I1YDU0-F1
#
_entry.id   AF-A0A8I1YDU0-F1
#
_cell.length_a   1.000
_cell.length_b   1.000
_cell.length_c   1.000
_cell.angle_alpha   90.00
_cell.angle_beta   90.00
_cell.angle_gamma   90.00
#
_symmetry.space_group_name_H-M   'P 1'
#
loop_
_entity.id
_entity.type
_entity.pdbx_description
1 polymer ?
#
loop_
_entity_poly.entity_id
_entity_poly.type
_entity_poly.pdbx_seq_one_letter_code
_entity_poly.pdbx_strand_id
1 'polypeptide(L)' 'MAVADWRSEQAYPDAKNAEAADIAWEWLRRNREYQKDYRIFVRNGRSGEMAELFRRKWGLSFRS' A
#
# COMPACT_ATOMS: atom_id res chain seq x y z
N MET A 1 -25.57 1.64 -10.30
CA MET A 1 -24.50 2.57 -9.84
C MET A 1 -23.80 3.08 -11.07
N ALA A 2 -23.74 4.40 -11.28
CA ALA A 2 -22.95 4.97 -12.36
C ALA A 2 -21.47 4.68 -12.08
N VAL A 3 -20.78 4.05 -13.03
CA VAL A 3 -19.32 3.88 -12.96
C VAL A 3 -18.74 5.29 -13.09
N ALA A 4 -17.95 5.70 -12.10
CA ALA A 4 -17.21 6.95 -12.19
C ALA A 4 -16.34 6.91 -13.46
N ASP A 5 -16.35 7.98 -14.24
CA ASP A 5 -15.41 8.10 -15.36
C ASP A 5 -14.00 8.19 -14.78
N TRP A 6 -13.28 7.08 -14.85
CA TRP A 6 -11.96 6.94 -14.26
C TRP A 6 -10.92 7.86 -14.91
N ARG A 7 -11.20 8.42 -16.10
CA ARG A 7 -10.35 9.43 -16.75
C ARG A 7 -10.70 10.86 -16.37
N SER A 8 -11.88 11.09 -15.78
CA SER A 8 -12.29 12.43 -15.36
C SER A 8 -11.64 12.78 -14.04
N GLU A 9 -10.76 13.77 -14.04
CA GLU A 9 -10.19 14.33 -12.81
C GLU A 9 -11.27 14.88 -11.86
N GLN A 10 -12.36 15.41 -12.43
CA GLN A 10 -13.49 15.95 -11.67
C GLN A 10 -14.26 14.88 -10.89
N ALA A 11 -14.11 13.60 -11.27
CA ALA A 11 -14.68 12.49 -10.52
C ALA A 11 -13.91 12.19 -9.21
N TYR A 12 -12.72 12.78 -9.01
CA TYR A 12 -11.85 12.54 -7.86
C TYR A 12 -11.31 13.85 -7.25
N PRO A 13 -12.17 14.77 -6.76
CA PRO A 13 -11.73 16.04 -6.20
C PRO A 13 -10.78 15.86 -4.99
N ASP A 14 -11.00 14.81 -4.20
CA ASP A 14 -10.19 14.52 -3.00
C ASP A 14 -8.81 13.93 -3.33
N ALA A 15 -8.65 13.31 -4.50
CA ALA A 15 -7.36 12.72 -4.90
C ALA A 15 -6.27 13.78 -5.08
N LYS A 16 -6.65 15.04 -5.37
CA LYS A 16 -5.71 16.17 -5.44
C LYS A 16 -5.15 16.58 -4.09
N ASN A 17 -5.88 16.31 -3.02
CA ASN A 17 -5.50 16.68 -1.66
C ASN A 17 -4.83 15.52 -0.90
N ALA A 18 -4.80 14.33 -1.51
CA ALA A 18 -4.19 13.16 -0.89
C ALA A 18 -2.67 13.24 -0.96
N GLU A 19 -2.02 12.92 0.15
CA GLU A 19 -0.56 12.79 0.20
C GLU A 19 -0.11 11.64 -0.71
N ALA A 20 1.01 11.81 -1.39
CA ALA A 20 1.55 10.79 -2.29
C ALA A 20 1.79 9.44 -1.58
N ALA A 21 2.12 9.49 -0.28
CA ALA A 21 2.29 8.31 0.56
C ALA A 21 0.97 7.54 0.77
N ASP A 22 -0.15 8.25 0.96
CA ASP A 22 -1.46 7.63 1.14
C ASP A 22 -1.91 6.94 -0.15
N ILE A 23 -1.71 7.60 -1.30
CA ILE A 23 -2.00 6.99 -2.60
C ILE A 23 -1.14 5.74 -2.80
N ALA A 24 0.18 5.84 -2.61
CA ALA A 24 1.09 4.70 -2.74
C ALA A 24 0.69 3.53 -1.81
N TRP A 25 0.26 3.83 -0.59
CA TRP A 25 -0.23 2.83 0.35
C TRP A 25 -1.50 2.13 -0.13
N GLU A 26 -2.46 2.88 -0.68
CA GLU A 26 -3.70 2.34 -1.23
C GLU A 26 -3.43 1.34 -2.38
N TRP A 27 -2.43 1.60 -3.22
CA TRP A 27 -1.99 0.66 -4.26
C TRP A 27 -1.33 -0.59 -3.66
N LEU A 28 -0.38 -0.40 -2.75
CA LEU A 28 0.38 -1.48 -2.15
C LEU A 28 -0.51 -2.47 -1.38
N ARG A 29 -1.41 -1.97 -0.53
CA ARG A 29 -2.27 -2.84 0.30
C ARG A 29 -3.27 -3.68 -0.50
N ARG A 30 -3.57 -3.29 -1.75
CA ARG A 30 -4.44 -4.04 -2.68
C ARG A 30 -3.68 -5.04 -3.55
N ASN A 31 -2.34 -4.97 -3.57
CA ASN A 31 -1.52 -5.95 -4.26
C ASN A 31 -1.67 -7.34 -3.60
N ARG A 32 -2.03 -8.36 -4.39
CA ARG A 32 -2.28 -9.72 -3.89
C ARG A 32 -1.03 -10.41 -3.34
N GLU A 33 0.12 -10.16 -3.94
CA GLU A 33 1.41 -10.67 -3.47
C GLU A 33 1.79 -10.01 -2.16
N TYR A 34 1.58 -8.69 -2.03
CA TYR A 34 1.77 -7.97 -0.76
C TYR A 34 0.90 -8.58 0.34
N GLN A 35 -0.38 -8.81 0.08
CA GLN A 35 -1.30 -9.42 1.06
C GLN A 35 -0.89 -10.83 1.46
N LYS A 36 -0.39 -11.64 0.51
CA LYS A 36 0.12 -12.99 0.79
C LYS A 36 1.36 -12.92 1.68
N ASP A 37 2.34 -12.11 1.29
CA ASP A 37 3.58 -11.95 2.03
C ASP A 37 3.35 -11.37 3.42
N TYR A 38 2.45 -10.38 3.55
CA TYR A 38 2.08 -9.81 4.82
C TYR A 38 1.47 -10.86 5.75
N ARG A 39 0.55 -11.70 5.26
CA ARG A 39 -0.03 -12.80 6.07
C ARG A 39 1.03 -13.78 6.56
N ILE A 40 1.98 -14.16 5.71
CA ILE A 40 3.10 -15.03 6.08
C ILE A 40 3.98 -14.34 7.13
N PHE A 41 4.31 -13.07 6.91
CA PHE A 41 5.11 -12.25 7.82
C PHE A 41 4.48 -12.14 9.22
N VAL A 42 3.16 -11.90 9.29
CA VAL A 42 2.43 -11.87 10.58
C VAL A 42 2.43 -13.23 11.26
N ARG A 43 2.24 -14.32 10.51
CA ARG A 43 2.21 -15.69 11.05
C ARG A 43 3.56 -16.13 11.65
N ASN A 44 4.67 -15.63 11.10
CA ASN A 44 6.02 -16.04 11.48
C ASN A 44 6.64 -15.23 12.64
N GLY A 45 5.86 -14.40 13.34
CA GLY A 45 6.32 -13.74 14.57
C GLY A 45 7.19 -12.49 14.39
N ARG A 46 7.27 -11.93 13.18
CA ARG A 46 7.86 -10.60 12.89
C ARG A 46 9.25 -10.36 13.52
N SER A 47 10.21 -11.26 13.33
CA SER A 47 11.60 -10.99 13.74
C SER A 47 12.15 -9.72 13.07
N GLY A 48 13.11 -9.05 13.71
CA GLY A 48 13.66 -7.78 13.20
C GLY A 48 14.26 -7.88 11.80
N GLU A 49 15.01 -8.96 11.54
CA GLU A 49 15.58 -9.26 10.21
C GLU A 49 14.50 -9.51 9.17
N MET A 50 13.48 -10.32 9.50
CA MET A 50 12.37 -10.58 8.58
C MET A 50 11.56 -9.31 8.29
N ALA A 51 11.44 -8.42 9.27
CA ALA A 51 10.79 -7.13 9.11
C ALA A 51 11.60 -6.22 8.18
N GLU A 52 12.93 -6.23 8.27
CA GLU A 52 13.79 -5.48 7.35
C GLU A 52 13.69 -6.01 5.92
N LEU A 53 13.79 -7.32 5.73
CA LEU A 53 13.66 -7.96 4.40
C LEU A 53 12.28 -7.66 3.78
N PHE A 54 11.22 -7.75 4.59
CA PHE A 54 9.87 -7.40 4.15
C PHE A 54 9.77 -5.93 3.72
N ARG A 55 10.33 -5.01 4.51
CA ARG A 55 10.34 -3.58 4.18
C ARG A 55 11.10 -3.29 2.89
N ARG A 56 12.30 -3.86 2.73
CA ARG A 56 13.12 -3.69 1.52
C ARG A 56 12.41 -4.22 0.29
N LYS A 57 11.78 -5.39 0.35
CA LYS A 57 11.01 -5.98 -0.76
C LYS A 57 9.89 -5.07 -1.24
N TRP A 58 9.17 -4.43 -0.31
CA TRP A 58 7.99 -3.64 -0.61
C TRP A 58 8.22 -2.12 -0.64
N GLY A 59 9.47 -1.66 -0.53
CA GLY A 59 9.82 -0.24 -0.53
C GLY A 59 9.24 0.54 0.66
N LEU A 60 8.93 -0.13 1.77
CA LEU A 60 8.34 0.49 2.96
C LEU A 60 9.42 1.17 3.79
N SER A 61 9.39 2.51 3.82
CA SER A 61 10.20 3.33 4.72
C SER A 61 9.27 4.00 5.73
N PHE A 62 9.28 3.55 6.97
CA PHE A 62 8.65 4.28 8.06
C PHE A 62 9.71 5.24 8.62
N ARG A 63 9.31 6.48 8.94
CA ARG A 63 10.21 7.38 9.66
C ARG A 63 10.53 6.73 11.02
N SER A 64 11.83 6.61 11.32
CA SER A 64 12.35 6.20 12.62
C SER A 64 12.02 7.23 13.69
#